data_AF-A0AAE8K5X9-F1
#
_entry.id   AF-A0AAE8K5X9-F1
#
_cell.length_a   1.000
_cell.length_b   1.000
_cell.length_c   1.000
_cell.angle_alpha   90.00
_cell.angle_beta   90.00
_cell.angle_gamma   90.00
#
_symmetry.space_group_name_H-M   'P 1'
#
loop_
_entity.id
_entity.type
_entity.pdbx_description
1 polymer ?
#
loop_
_entity_poly.entity_id
_entity_poly.type
_entity_poly.pdbx_seq_one_letter_code
_entity_poly.pdbx_strand_id
1 'polypeptide(L)'
;VNDINQHYAFIGVATVVDDYPLYYDATNEKGLSIAGLNFEGNAYYGEEVKGKLNIAPFEFIPWILGQCSTIKEVKKLLEQINFVNINFSEKLPLSPLHWLVADKNESIVIENLKTGLKIYDNPVGVLTNNPTFDYQLFNLNNYQNLSTQTPNNLFSKNINLNSYSRGMGGLGLPGDLSSMSRFVKATFTKLNSVSGDSESESISQFFHILGSVEQQKGLCDVGGKNYEYTIYSSCCNIDRGIYYYKTYENSQITAVDMNKEDLESSTLFT
;
A
#
# COMPACT_ATOMS: atom_id res chain seq x y z
N VAL A 1 11.92 0.21 20.60
CA VAL A 1 12.39 1.62 20.55
C VAL A 1 11.92 2.38 21.79
N ASN A 2 12.44 3.57 22.10
CA ASN A 2 11.94 4.38 23.23
C ASN A 2 10.65 5.12 22.84
N ASP A 3 9.86 5.51 23.84
CA ASP A 3 8.67 6.34 23.65
C ASP A 3 9.00 7.66 22.95
N ILE A 4 8.12 8.06 22.03
CA ILE A 4 8.21 9.34 21.32
C ILE A 4 7.35 10.36 22.08
N ASN A 5 7.99 11.18 22.92
CA ASN A 5 7.30 12.17 23.76
C ASN A 5 6.63 13.32 22.97
N GLN A 6 7.08 13.57 21.74
CA GLN A 6 6.50 14.55 20.84
C GLN A 6 6.59 14.00 19.43
N HIS A 7 5.45 13.90 18.76
CA HIS A 7 5.36 13.34 17.42
C HIS A 7 4.43 14.18 16.55
N TYR A 8 4.57 14.08 15.23
CA TYR A 8 3.59 14.61 14.29
C TYR A 8 2.24 13.94 14.50
N ALA A 9 1.15 14.70 14.33
CA ALA A 9 -0.19 14.13 14.28
C ALA A 9 -0.34 13.25 13.04
N PHE A 10 -1.08 12.15 13.16
CA PHE A 10 -1.42 11.27 12.04
C PHE A 10 -2.78 10.60 12.23
N ILE A 11 -3.38 10.23 11.11
CA ILE A 11 -4.68 9.58 11.01
C ILE A 11 -4.55 8.33 10.14
N GLY A 12 -5.32 7.29 10.45
CA GLY A 12 -5.31 6.06 9.67
C GLY A 12 -6.34 5.06 10.15
N VAL A 13 -6.31 3.86 9.55
CA VAL A 13 -7.12 2.73 9.99
C VAL A 13 -6.25 1.83 10.88
N ALA A 14 -6.77 1.53 12.06
CA ALA A 14 -6.12 0.70 13.05
C ALA A 14 -7.15 -0.16 13.80
N THR A 15 -6.66 -1.22 14.43
CA THR A 15 -7.38 -1.84 15.55
C THR A 15 -6.74 -1.37 16.84
N VAL A 16 -7.53 -0.88 17.79
CA VAL A 16 -7.03 -0.48 19.12
C VAL A 16 -7.12 -1.67 20.07
N VAL A 17 -5.98 -2.04 20.66
CA VAL A 17 -5.88 -3.14 21.65
C VAL A 17 -5.03 -2.65 22.81
N ASP A 18 -5.55 -2.77 24.04
CA ASP A 18 -4.87 -2.33 25.27
C ASP A 18 -4.34 -0.88 25.15
N ASP A 19 -5.21 0.02 24.66
CA ASP A 19 -4.93 1.44 24.38
C ASP A 19 -3.80 1.71 23.35
N TYR A 20 -3.37 0.67 22.61
CA TYR A 20 -2.38 0.79 21.55
C TYR A 20 -3.03 0.64 20.16
N PRO A 21 -2.88 1.64 19.27
CA PRO A 21 -3.40 1.56 17.90
C PRO A 21 -2.46 0.75 16.99
N LEU A 22 -2.92 -0.43 16.56
CA LEU A 22 -2.25 -1.27 15.57
C LEU A 22 -2.64 -0.83 14.16
N TYR A 23 -1.90 0.10 13.59
CA TYR A 23 -2.18 0.68 12.27
C TYR A 23 -1.95 -0.31 11.11
N TYR A 24 -2.85 -0.29 10.15
CA TYR A 24 -2.69 -0.94 8.84
C TYR A 24 -2.08 0.03 7.83
N ASP A 25 -2.64 1.23 7.78
CA ASP A 25 -2.18 2.34 6.95
C ASP A 25 -2.57 3.68 7.57
N ALA A 26 -1.72 4.69 7.38
CA ALA A 26 -1.89 6.01 7.97
C ALA A 26 -1.14 7.10 7.19
N THR A 27 -1.51 8.35 7.44
CA THR A 27 -0.86 9.55 6.92
C THR A 27 -0.67 10.59 8.02
N ASN A 28 0.45 11.33 8.00
CA ASN A 28 0.72 12.38 8.97
C ASN A 28 0.43 13.79 8.45
N GLU A 29 0.37 14.75 9.36
CA GLU A 29 0.17 16.18 9.08
C GLU A 29 1.26 16.81 8.19
N LYS A 30 2.37 16.10 7.95
CA LYS A 30 3.47 16.55 7.07
C LYS A 30 3.39 15.97 5.67
N GLY A 31 2.36 15.16 5.39
CA GLY A 31 2.10 14.57 4.08
C GLY A 31 2.93 13.32 3.77
N LEU A 32 3.40 12.62 4.80
CA LEU A 32 4.00 11.29 4.68
C LEU A 32 2.92 10.24 4.94
N SER A 33 2.83 9.24 4.07
CA SER A 33 1.89 8.12 4.21
C SER A 33 2.62 6.78 4.19
N ILE A 34 2.11 5.80 4.92
CA ILE A 34 2.63 4.44 4.96
C ILE A 34 1.49 3.43 5.04
N ALA A 35 1.64 2.31 4.35
CA ALA A 35 0.75 1.15 4.45
C ALA A 35 1.57 -0.13 4.64
N GLY A 36 1.17 -0.97 5.59
CA GLY A 36 1.70 -2.32 5.79
C GLY A 36 0.86 -3.34 5.05
N LEU A 37 1.49 -4.15 4.20
CA LEU A 37 0.82 -5.19 3.42
C LEU A 37 1.41 -6.57 3.74
N ASN A 38 0.57 -7.60 3.70
CA ASN A 38 0.97 -8.97 4.01
C ASN A 38 2.12 -9.44 3.09
N PHE A 39 3.16 -10.02 3.67
CA PHE A 39 4.38 -10.45 2.98
C PHE A 39 4.88 -11.80 3.52
N GLU A 40 3.93 -12.72 3.67
CA GLU A 40 4.11 -14.04 4.26
C GLU A 40 5.22 -14.85 3.59
N GLY A 41 6.05 -15.53 4.40
CA GLY A 41 7.14 -16.37 3.93
C GLY A 41 8.40 -15.64 3.43
N ASN A 42 8.31 -14.34 3.12
CA ASN A 42 9.47 -13.52 2.71
C ASN A 42 9.94 -12.57 3.81
N ALA A 43 9.01 -11.99 4.58
CA ALA A 43 9.34 -11.14 5.72
C ALA A 43 10.17 -11.93 6.76
N TYR A 44 11.26 -11.32 7.23
CA TYR A 44 12.13 -11.89 8.24
C TYR A 44 12.32 -10.90 9.38
N TYR A 45 12.24 -11.37 10.62
CA TYR A 45 12.49 -10.56 11.80
C TYR A 45 13.41 -11.33 12.75
N GLY A 46 14.44 -10.66 13.25
CA GLY A 46 15.53 -11.30 14.01
C GLY A 46 15.40 -11.12 15.52
N GLU A 47 16.45 -11.51 16.24
CA GLU A 47 16.65 -11.11 17.63
C GLU A 47 17.07 -9.64 17.71
N GLU A 48 17.01 -9.09 18.93
CA GLU A 48 17.53 -7.75 19.19
C GLU A 48 19.02 -7.65 18.88
N VAL A 49 19.40 -6.54 18.23
CA VAL A 49 20.80 -6.23 17.94
C VAL A 49 21.24 -5.06 18.81
N LYS A 50 22.29 -5.26 19.61
CA LYS A 50 22.87 -4.21 20.46
C LYS A 50 23.39 -3.05 19.61
N GLY A 51 23.02 -1.83 19.99
CA GLY A 51 23.42 -0.60 19.29
C GLY A 51 22.60 -0.26 18.04
N LYS A 52 21.56 -1.06 17.72
CA LYS A 52 20.55 -0.73 16.72
C LYS A 52 19.25 -0.29 17.38
N LEU A 53 18.42 0.41 16.62
CA LEU A 53 17.05 0.71 17.02
C LEU A 53 16.18 -0.51 16.71
N ASN A 54 15.91 -1.32 17.74
CA ASN A 54 15.08 -2.51 17.62
C ASN A 54 13.60 -2.12 17.56
N ILE A 55 12.92 -2.51 16.49
CA ILE A 55 11.54 -2.13 16.18
C ILE A 55 10.74 -3.38 15.81
N ALA A 56 9.62 -3.60 16.49
CA ALA A 56 8.68 -4.64 16.09
C ALA A 56 7.81 -4.15 14.92
N PRO A 57 7.33 -5.04 14.02
CA PRO A 57 6.55 -4.62 12.84
C PRO A 57 5.33 -3.74 13.16
N PHE A 58 4.66 -3.97 14.29
CA PHE A 58 3.49 -3.19 14.72
C PHE A 58 3.84 -1.77 15.17
N GLU A 59 5.08 -1.52 15.60
CA GLU A 59 5.56 -0.19 16.00
C GLU A 59 5.96 0.66 14.79
N PHE A 60 6.20 0.04 13.63
CA PHE A 60 6.91 0.68 12.54
C PHE A 60 6.17 1.87 11.91
N ILE A 61 4.86 1.72 11.66
CA ILE A 61 4.03 2.80 11.10
C ILE A 61 4.01 4.04 12.00
N PRO A 62 3.59 3.95 13.28
CA PRO A 62 3.58 5.12 14.16
C PRO A 62 4.99 5.67 14.39
N TRP A 63 6.00 4.80 14.46
CA TRP A 63 7.39 5.23 14.63
C TRP A 63 7.89 6.06 13.44
N ILE A 64 7.57 5.69 12.19
CA ILE A 64 7.94 6.49 11.02
C ILE A 64 7.11 7.78 10.95
N LEU A 65 5.79 7.68 11.03
CA LEU A 65 4.90 8.82 10.86
C LEU A 65 5.06 9.87 11.96
N GLY A 66 5.43 9.47 13.16
CA GLY A 66 5.60 10.38 14.29
C GLY A 66 6.80 11.33 14.15
N GLN A 67 7.77 11.05 13.28
CA GLN A 67 9.03 11.81 13.26
C GLN A 67 9.59 12.10 11.86
N CYS A 68 8.99 11.56 10.79
CA CYS A 68 9.41 11.83 9.42
C CYS A 68 8.38 12.63 8.65
N SER A 69 8.85 13.52 7.79
CA SER A 69 8.07 14.33 6.85
C SER A 69 8.36 14.01 5.39
N THR A 70 9.48 13.34 5.10
CA THR A 70 9.93 13.03 3.74
C THR A 70 10.53 11.64 3.63
N ILE A 71 10.52 11.07 2.43
CA ILE A 71 11.19 9.79 2.13
C ILE A 71 12.70 9.84 2.45
N LYS A 72 13.33 11.01 2.30
CA LYS A 72 14.73 11.21 2.69
C LYS A 72 14.97 10.98 4.19
N GLU A 73 14.09 11.49 5.05
CA GLU A 73 14.17 11.29 6.49
C GLU A 73 13.90 9.83 6.86
N VAL A 74 12.93 9.20 6.21
CA VAL A 74 12.64 7.77 6.35
C VAL A 74 13.89 6.94 6.03
N LYS A 75 14.52 7.14 4.87
CA LYS A 75 15.75 6.44 4.46
C LYS A 75 16.86 6.58 5.52
N LYS A 76 17.05 7.78 6.08
CA LYS A 76 18.06 8.03 7.13
C LYS A 76 17.77 7.28 8.44
N LEU A 77 16.51 7.14 8.82
CA LEU A 77 16.15 6.36 10.00
C LEU A 77 16.40 4.86 9.77
N LEU A 78 16.04 4.35 8.59
CA LEU A 78 16.20 2.93 8.24
C LEU A 78 17.64 2.43 8.31
N GLU A 79 18.64 3.31 8.17
CA GLU A 79 20.07 2.97 8.36
C GLU A 79 20.38 2.45 9.77
N GLN A 80 19.57 2.83 10.76
CA GLN A 80 19.82 2.59 12.19
C GLN A 80 18.98 1.46 12.78
N ILE A 81 17.98 0.96 12.05
CA ILE A 81 17.01 0.02 12.61
C ILE A 81 17.45 -1.45 12.53
N ASN A 82 16.80 -2.26 13.34
CA ASN A 82 16.74 -3.71 13.23
C ASN A 82 15.29 -4.14 13.50
N PHE A 83 14.68 -4.91 12.61
CA PHE A 83 13.35 -5.44 12.89
C PHE A 83 13.42 -6.71 13.74
N VAL A 84 12.64 -6.73 14.81
CA VAL A 84 12.68 -7.80 15.81
C VAL A 84 11.43 -8.67 15.82
N ASN A 85 11.62 -9.95 16.09
CA ASN A 85 10.59 -10.99 16.18
C ASN A 85 9.88 -10.92 17.53
N ILE A 86 9.11 -9.85 17.74
CA ILE A 86 8.33 -9.62 18.96
C ILE A 86 6.86 -9.60 18.59
N ASN A 87 6.07 -10.46 19.25
CA ASN A 87 4.62 -10.45 19.17
C ASN A 87 4.07 -9.24 19.92
N PHE A 88 2.94 -8.70 19.46
CA PHE A 88 2.25 -7.67 20.24
C PHE A 88 1.72 -8.25 21.56
N SER A 89 1.10 -9.43 21.50
CA SER A 89 0.71 -10.21 22.68
C SER A 89 0.65 -11.70 22.36
N GLU A 90 0.43 -12.55 23.36
CA GLU A 90 0.24 -14.00 23.13
C GLU A 90 -0.92 -14.32 22.18
N LYS A 91 -1.95 -13.46 22.15
CA LYS A 91 -3.14 -13.63 21.29
C LYS A 91 -2.99 -12.98 19.91
N LEU A 92 -2.06 -12.02 19.80
CA LEU A 92 -1.81 -11.25 18.59
C LEU A 92 -0.34 -11.42 18.21
N PRO A 93 -0.01 -12.55 17.53
CA PRO A 93 1.33 -12.74 17.00
C PRO A 93 1.65 -11.65 15.97
N LEU A 94 2.94 -11.42 15.77
CA LEU A 94 3.37 -10.46 14.76
C LEU A 94 2.86 -10.85 13.36
N SER A 95 2.61 -9.85 12.53
CA SER A 95 2.23 -10.05 11.13
C SER A 95 3.46 -9.93 10.21
N PRO A 96 3.64 -10.82 9.22
CA PRO A 96 4.68 -10.69 8.21
C PRO A 96 4.30 -9.59 7.23
N LEU A 97 5.02 -8.47 7.26
CA LEU A 97 4.71 -7.26 6.49
C LEU A 97 5.89 -6.78 5.66
N HIS A 98 5.55 -6.14 4.54
CA HIS A 98 6.37 -5.14 3.86
C HIS A 98 5.60 -3.83 3.76
N TRP A 99 6.28 -2.73 3.45
CA TRP A 99 5.66 -1.41 3.52
C TRP A 99 5.83 -0.61 2.24
N LEU A 100 4.76 0.04 1.82
CA LEU A 100 4.78 1.14 0.86
C LEU A 100 4.80 2.44 1.66
N VAL A 101 5.79 3.30 1.41
CA VAL A 101 5.90 4.63 2.01
C VAL A 101 5.91 5.66 0.89
N ALA A 102 5.12 6.72 1.01
CA ALA A 102 5.07 7.78 0.00
C ALA A 102 4.99 9.16 0.67
N ASP A 103 5.71 10.13 0.10
CA ASP A 103 5.47 11.56 0.34
C ASP A 103 4.91 12.21 -0.94
N LYS A 104 4.83 13.55 -0.96
CA LYS A 104 4.31 14.30 -2.11
C LYS A 104 5.09 14.14 -3.42
N ASN A 105 6.34 13.68 -3.38
CA ASN A 105 7.22 13.62 -4.54
C ASN A 105 7.52 12.20 -4.99
N GLU A 106 7.70 11.28 -4.05
CA GLU A 106 8.24 9.96 -4.32
C GLU A 106 7.65 8.88 -3.41
N SER A 107 7.84 7.62 -3.81
CA SER A 107 7.45 6.47 -3.00
C SER A 107 8.54 5.41 -3.01
N ILE A 108 8.62 4.64 -1.92
CA ILE A 108 9.56 3.55 -1.72
C ILE A 108 8.85 2.30 -1.22
N VAL A 109 9.47 1.15 -1.44
CA VAL A 109 9.09 -0.13 -0.84
C VAL A 109 10.17 -0.58 0.13
N ILE A 110 9.76 -1.03 1.31
CA ILE A 110 10.64 -1.50 2.37
C ILE A 110 10.33 -2.98 2.63
N GLU A 111 11.31 -3.85 2.38
CA GLU A 111 11.21 -5.29 2.59
C GLU A 111 12.34 -5.76 3.51
N ASN A 112 12.02 -6.25 4.71
CA ASN A 112 13.03 -6.86 5.56
C ASN A 112 13.13 -8.36 5.28
N LEU A 113 14.17 -8.75 4.55
CA LEU A 113 14.41 -10.13 4.13
C LEU A 113 15.44 -10.79 5.03
N LYS A 114 15.55 -12.12 4.94
CA LYS A 114 16.63 -12.86 5.61
C LYS A 114 18.03 -12.41 5.16
N THR A 115 18.14 -11.86 3.95
CA THR A 115 19.38 -11.29 3.39
C THR A 115 19.62 -9.83 3.81
N GLY A 116 18.73 -9.25 4.61
CA GLY A 116 18.79 -7.89 5.14
C GLY A 116 17.66 -6.98 4.66
N LEU A 117 17.65 -5.77 5.20
CA LEU A 117 16.70 -4.72 4.84
C LEU A 117 16.94 -4.25 3.40
N LYS A 118 15.90 -4.30 2.58
CA LYS A 118 15.87 -3.78 1.21
C LYS A 118 14.97 -2.56 1.15
N ILE A 119 15.46 -1.52 0.50
CA ILE A 119 14.74 -0.28 0.25
C ILE A 119 14.80 -0.04 -1.26
N TYR A 120 13.63 -0.04 -1.90
CA TYR A 120 13.51 0.15 -3.34
C TYR A 120 12.85 1.50 -3.62
N ASP A 121 13.39 2.25 -4.56
CA ASP A 121 12.62 3.33 -5.18
C ASP A 121 11.44 2.71 -5.95
N ASN A 122 10.25 3.28 -5.82
CA ASN A 122 9.03 2.77 -6.43
C ASN A 122 8.53 3.73 -7.51
N PRO A 123 9.02 3.60 -8.76
CA PRO A 123 8.66 4.53 -9.84
C PRO A 123 7.21 4.37 -10.31
N VAL A 124 6.57 3.25 -10.00
CA VAL A 124 5.16 3.00 -10.37
C VAL A 124 4.20 3.36 -9.24
N GLY A 125 4.70 3.54 -8.01
CA GLY A 125 3.93 3.85 -6.80
C GLY A 125 2.76 2.90 -6.56
N VAL A 126 2.99 1.61 -6.76
CA VAL A 126 2.07 0.49 -6.50
C VAL A 126 2.84 -0.56 -5.71
N LEU A 127 2.18 -1.25 -4.78
CA LEU A 127 2.70 -2.41 -4.06
C LEU A 127 1.57 -3.43 -3.86
N THR A 128 1.90 -4.72 -3.86
CA THR A 128 0.92 -5.77 -3.52
C THR A 128 1.42 -6.67 -2.39
N ASN A 129 1.70 -7.94 -2.63
CA ASN A 129 2.13 -8.89 -1.59
C ASN A 129 3.40 -9.61 -2.09
N ASN A 130 3.40 -10.94 -2.16
CA ASN A 130 4.51 -11.73 -2.69
C ASN A 130 4.55 -11.76 -4.23
N PRO A 131 5.71 -12.01 -4.85
CA PRO A 131 7.08 -12.12 -4.30
C PRO A 131 7.68 -10.73 -3.98
N THR A 132 9.00 -10.64 -3.74
CA THR A 132 9.71 -9.37 -3.50
C THR A 132 9.49 -8.36 -4.64
N PHE A 133 9.56 -7.08 -4.28
CA PHE A 133 9.20 -5.97 -5.16
C PHE A 133 10.02 -5.92 -6.47
N ASP A 134 11.28 -6.34 -6.45
CA ASP A 134 12.12 -6.42 -7.65
C ASP A 134 11.57 -7.40 -8.70
N TYR A 135 11.04 -8.55 -8.29
CA TYR A 135 10.36 -9.46 -9.22
C TYR A 135 9.03 -8.88 -9.71
N GLN A 136 8.27 -8.19 -8.86
CA GLN A 136 7.04 -7.52 -9.27
C GLN A 136 7.31 -6.49 -10.37
N LEU A 137 8.33 -5.64 -10.16
CA LEU A 137 8.74 -4.63 -11.12
C LEU A 137 9.30 -5.26 -12.40
N PHE A 138 10.15 -6.28 -12.29
CA PHE A 138 10.71 -6.99 -13.45
C PHE A 138 9.61 -7.66 -14.30
N ASN A 139 8.55 -8.18 -13.68
CA ASN A 139 7.44 -8.81 -14.39
C ASN A 139 6.69 -7.86 -15.32
N LEU A 140 6.71 -6.55 -15.08
CA LEU A 140 6.08 -5.56 -15.97
C LEU A 140 6.63 -5.64 -17.41
N ASN A 141 7.87 -6.11 -17.60
CA ASN A 141 8.46 -6.31 -18.93
C ASN A 141 7.62 -7.24 -19.82
N ASN A 142 6.89 -8.19 -19.24
CA ASN A 142 6.01 -9.11 -19.97
C ASN A 142 4.78 -8.41 -20.56
N TYR A 143 4.45 -7.21 -20.07
CA TYR A 143 3.23 -6.47 -20.40
C TYR A 143 3.50 -5.18 -21.18
N GLN A 144 4.73 -4.97 -21.65
CA GLN A 144 5.13 -3.76 -22.37
C GLN A 144 4.32 -3.46 -23.64
N ASN A 145 3.63 -4.46 -24.20
CA ASN A 145 2.79 -4.31 -25.40
C ASN A 145 1.33 -3.93 -25.09
N LEU A 146 0.93 -3.89 -23.81
CA LEU A 146 -0.41 -3.45 -23.44
C LEU A 146 -0.60 -1.97 -23.80
N SER A 147 -1.79 -1.62 -24.26
CA SER A 147 -2.13 -0.26 -24.68
C SER A 147 -3.58 0.08 -24.36
N THR A 148 -3.86 1.35 -24.09
CA THR A 148 -5.22 1.89 -24.01
C THR A 148 -5.85 2.15 -25.39
N GLN A 149 -5.05 2.06 -26.46
CA GLN A 149 -5.50 2.35 -27.82
C GLN A 149 -6.05 1.11 -28.53
N THR A 150 -6.75 1.34 -29.65
CA THR A 150 -7.14 0.25 -30.56
C THR A 150 -5.88 -0.41 -31.14
N PRO A 151 -5.74 -1.74 -31.07
CA PRO A 151 -4.53 -2.41 -31.55
C PRO A 151 -4.44 -2.40 -33.08
N ASN A 152 -3.21 -2.33 -33.58
CA ASN A 152 -2.89 -2.55 -34.99
C ASN A 152 -2.76 -4.06 -35.26
N ASN A 153 -3.12 -4.50 -36.47
CA ASN A 153 -2.88 -5.88 -36.89
C ASN A 153 -1.39 -6.10 -37.17
N LEU A 154 -0.69 -6.70 -36.19
CA LEU A 154 0.73 -7.06 -36.28
C LEU A 154 0.96 -8.56 -36.53
N PHE A 155 -0.11 -9.35 -36.70
CA PHE A 155 0.00 -10.81 -36.83
C PHE A 155 0.69 -11.23 -38.13
N SER A 156 0.22 -10.71 -39.27
CA SER A 156 0.83 -10.93 -40.59
C SER A 156 0.22 -9.97 -41.60
N LYS A 157 1.02 -9.53 -42.59
CA LYS A 157 0.52 -8.74 -43.73
C LYS A 157 -0.36 -9.55 -44.69
N ASN A 158 -0.38 -10.88 -44.57
CA ASN A 158 -1.13 -11.77 -45.46
C ASN A 158 -2.61 -11.94 -45.05
N ILE A 159 -2.99 -11.48 -43.85
CA ILE A 159 -4.37 -11.56 -43.35
C ILE A 159 -4.75 -10.24 -42.70
N ASN A 160 -5.92 -9.70 -43.06
CA ASN A 160 -6.44 -8.49 -42.44
C ASN A 160 -7.38 -8.82 -41.27
N LEU A 161 -6.85 -8.75 -40.04
CA LEU A 161 -7.61 -8.95 -38.81
C LEU A 161 -8.15 -7.60 -38.31
N ASN A 162 -9.47 -7.48 -38.21
CA ASN A 162 -10.12 -6.27 -37.71
C ASN A 162 -10.26 -6.31 -36.18
N SER A 163 -10.07 -5.17 -35.53
CA SER A 163 -10.54 -4.98 -34.15
C SER A 163 -12.06 -5.00 -34.12
N TYR A 164 -12.65 -5.89 -33.32
CA TYR A 164 -14.10 -6.11 -33.27
C TYR A 164 -14.78 -5.48 -32.05
N SER A 165 -14.01 -4.93 -31.10
CA SER A 165 -14.52 -4.28 -29.90
C SER A 165 -13.56 -3.18 -29.41
N ARG A 166 -14.00 -2.40 -28.42
CA ARG A 166 -13.17 -1.43 -27.69
C ARG A 166 -12.36 -2.13 -26.61
N GLY A 167 -11.25 -1.50 -26.18
CA GLY A 167 -10.41 -2.02 -25.10
C GLY A 167 -9.49 -3.20 -25.51
N MET A 168 -9.47 -3.57 -26.79
CA MET A 168 -8.67 -4.69 -27.28
C MET A 168 -7.15 -4.46 -27.18
N GLY A 169 -6.69 -3.23 -26.97
CA GLY A 169 -5.26 -2.94 -26.71
C GLY A 169 -4.76 -3.49 -25.37
N GLY A 170 -5.68 -3.73 -24.42
CA GLY A 170 -5.37 -4.33 -23.12
C GLY A 170 -5.42 -5.85 -23.10
N LEU A 171 -5.60 -6.52 -24.25
CA LEU A 171 -5.60 -7.98 -24.31
C LEU A 171 -4.25 -8.54 -23.82
N GLY A 172 -4.30 -9.41 -22.83
CA GLY A 172 -3.14 -9.94 -22.11
C GLY A 172 -2.97 -9.36 -20.70
N LEU A 173 -3.70 -8.30 -20.34
CA LEU A 173 -3.76 -7.82 -18.96
C LEU A 173 -4.36 -8.93 -18.05
N PRO A 174 -3.69 -9.32 -16.96
CA PRO A 174 -4.15 -10.44 -16.14
C PRO A 174 -5.38 -10.02 -15.32
N GLY A 175 -6.29 -10.97 -15.11
CA GLY A 175 -7.58 -10.75 -14.46
C GLY A 175 -7.81 -11.57 -13.19
N ASP A 176 -6.88 -12.42 -12.80
CA ASP A 176 -6.95 -13.21 -11.56
C ASP A 176 -6.53 -12.38 -10.33
N LEU A 177 -6.77 -12.94 -9.14
CA LEU A 177 -6.55 -12.26 -7.85
C LEU A 177 -5.14 -12.41 -7.29
N SER A 178 -4.23 -13.10 -8.00
CA SER A 178 -2.87 -13.26 -7.50
C SER A 178 -2.18 -11.91 -7.32
N SER A 179 -1.27 -11.85 -6.35
CA SER A 179 -0.49 -10.66 -6.04
C SER A 179 0.19 -10.05 -7.29
N MET A 180 0.88 -10.88 -8.09
CA MET A 180 1.51 -10.44 -9.34
C MET A 180 0.52 -9.88 -10.36
N SER A 181 -0.63 -10.54 -10.54
CA SER A 181 -1.66 -10.08 -11.47
C SER A 181 -2.27 -8.76 -11.02
N ARG A 182 -2.58 -8.61 -9.72
CA ARG A 182 -3.02 -7.36 -9.14
C ARG A 182 -1.97 -6.25 -9.30
N PHE A 183 -0.69 -6.55 -9.10
CA PHE A 183 0.38 -5.57 -9.27
C PHE A 183 0.42 -5.02 -10.70
N VAL A 184 0.38 -5.90 -11.70
CA VAL A 184 0.34 -5.52 -13.12
C VAL A 184 -0.93 -4.71 -13.43
N LYS A 185 -2.09 -5.19 -12.99
CA LYS A 185 -3.39 -4.55 -13.26
C LYS A 185 -3.51 -3.18 -12.62
N ALA A 186 -3.14 -3.03 -11.34
CA ALA A 186 -3.13 -1.74 -10.65
C ALA A 186 -2.12 -0.79 -11.29
N THR A 187 -0.92 -1.25 -11.64
CA THR A 187 0.11 -0.44 -12.29
C THR A 187 -0.36 0.07 -13.66
N PHE A 188 -0.88 -0.82 -14.50
CA PHE A 188 -1.42 -0.44 -15.82
C PHE A 188 -2.58 0.54 -15.67
N THR A 189 -3.51 0.28 -14.75
CA THR A 189 -4.68 1.14 -14.50
C THR A 189 -4.25 2.51 -14.00
N LYS A 190 -3.31 2.59 -13.04
CA LYS A 190 -2.80 3.84 -12.50
C LYS A 190 -2.09 4.69 -13.56
N LEU A 191 -1.10 4.11 -14.25
CA LEU A 191 -0.25 4.85 -15.19
C LEU A 191 -0.97 5.31 -16.46
N ASN A 192 -2.15 4.75 -16.74
CA ASN A 192 -2.98 5.14 -17.88
C ASN A 192 -4.30 5.81 -17.47
N SER A 193 -4.51 6.03 -16.16
CA SER A 193 -5.68 6.75 -15.66
C SER A 193 -5.57 8.25 -15.97
N VAL A 194 -6.73 8.89 -16.12
CA VAL A 194 -6.83 10.34 -16.32
C VAL A 194 -7.76 10.87 -15.23
N SER A 195 -7.29 11.89 -14.51
CA SER A 195 -8.06 12.65 -13.52
C SER A 195 -7.99 14.13 -13.86
N GLY A 196 -9.03 14.89 -13.53
CA GLY A 196 -8.92 16.34 -13.41
C GLY A 196 -8.21 16.75 -12.12
N ASP A 197 -8.06 18.05 -11.91
CA ASP A 197 -7.34 18.63 -10.77
C ASP A 197 -8.23 18.86 -9.53
N SER A 198 -9.53 18.57 -9.62
CA SER A 198 -10.40 18.68 -8.45
C SER A 198 -10.22 17.50 -7.50
N GLU A 199 -10.48 17.75 -6.22
CA GLU A 199 -10.42 16.70 -5.21
C GLU A 199 -11.44 15.59 -5.47
N SER A 200 -12.67 15.95 -5.86
CA SER A 200 -13.68 14.94 -6.16
C SER A 200 -13.26 14.02 -7.31
N GLU A 201 -12.63 14.57 -8.36
CA GLU A 201 -12.12 13.78 -9.48
C GLU A 201 -10.95 12.90 -9.05
N SER A 202 -10.00 13.46 -8.30
CA SER A 202 -8.80 12.75 -7.83
C SER A 202 -9.14 11.59 -6.90
N ILE A 203 -10.00 11.83 -5.90
CA ILE A 203 -10.46 10.80 -4.96
C ILE A 203 -11.28 9.74 -5.69
N SER A 204 -12.20 10.15 -6.58
CA SER A 204 -12.97 9.20 -7.40
C SER A 204 -12.07 8.31 -8.24
N GLN A 205 -11.10 8.89 -8.94
CA GLN A 205 -10.19 8.15 -9.80
C GLN A 205 -9.31 7.19 -9.00
N PHE A 206 -8.84 7.61 -7.81
CA PHE A 206 -8.07 6.75 -6.92
C PHE A 206 -8.86 5.50 -6.49
N PHE A 207 -10.11 5.67 -6.06
CA PHE A 207 -10.96 4.53 -5.70
C PHE A 207 -11.30 3.63 -6.89
N HIS A 208 -11.39 4.17 -8.11
CA HIS A 208 -11.53 3.35 -9.33
C HIS A 208 -10.26 2.56 -9.67
N ILE A 209 -9.07 3.12 -9.41
CA ILE A 209 -7.79 2.39 -9.56
C ILE A 209 -7.74 1.22 -8.58
N LEU A 210 -8.02 1.45 -7.28
CA LEU A 210 -8.08 0.36 -6.29
C LEU A 210 -9.17 -0.66 -6.64
N GLY A 211 -10.34 -0.19 -7.09
CA GLY A 211 -11.45 -1.03 -7.54
C GLY A 211 -11.09 -1.97 -8.70
N SER A 212 -10.09 -1.63 -9.50
CA SER A 212 -9.61 -2.52 -10.57
C SER A 212 -9.01 -3.82 -10.04
N VAL A 213 -8.56 -3.84 -8.78
CA VAL A 213 -7.91 -4.99 -8.14
C VAL A 213 -8.59 -5.41 -6.84
N GLU A 214 -9.82 -4.94 -6.61
CA GLU A 214 -10.61 -5.37 -5.46
C GLU A 214 -10.93 -6.86 -5.55
N GLN A 215 -10.99 -7.53 -4.40
CA GLN A 215 -11.30 -8.95 -4.31
C GLN A 215 -12.74 -9.14 -3.84
N GLN A 216 -13.57 -9.78 -4.66
CA GLN A 216 -14.95 -10.12 -4.28
C GLN A 216 -14.99 -11.42 -3.46
N LYS A 217 -15.77 -11.40 -2.37
CA LYS A 217 -15.99 -12.55 -1.49
C LYS A 217 -16.45 -13.77 -2.30
N GLY A 218 -15.71 -14.87 -2.21
CA GLY A 218 -15.97 -16.11 -2.96
C GLY A 218 -14.93 -16.45 -4.04
N LEU A 219 -14.12 -15.50 -4.48
CA LEU A 219 -13.13 -15.72 -5.55
C LEU A 219 -11.77 -16.24 -5.06
N CYS A 220 -11.44 -16.04 -3.79
CA CYS A 220 -10.24 -16.56 -3.15
C CYS A 220 -10.64 -17.33 -1.88
N ASP A 221 -10.68 -18.67 -1.94
CA ASP A 221 -11.01 -19.54 -0.80
C ASP A 221 -9.75 -19.77 0.05
N VAL A 222 -9.82 -19.43 1.33
CA VAL A 222 -8.72 -19.62 2.31
C VAL A 222 -9.01 -20.75 3.30
N GLY A 223 -9.99 -21.59 3.00
CA GLY A 223 -10.39 -22.75 3.78
C GLY A 223 -11.48 -22.44 4.81
N GLY A 224 -12.18 -23.49 5.26
CA GLY A 224 -13.18 -23.38 6.33
C GLY A 224 -14.39 -22.50 5.98
N LYS A 225 -14.72 -22.33 4.68
CA LYS A 225 -15.72 -21.39 4.15
C LYS A 225 -15.38 -19.91 4.37
N ASN A 226 -14.10 -19.60 4.59
CA ASN A 226 -13.60 -18.24 4.64
C ASN A 226 -13.04 -17.87 3.27
N TYR A 227 -13.17 -16.59 2.92
CA TYR A 227 -12.68 -16.06 1.67
C TYR A 227 -11.83 -14.83 1.93
N GLU A 228 -10.77 -14.65 1.16
CA GLU A 228 -10.10 -13.36 1.06
C GLU A 228 -10.98 -12.42 0.22
N TYR A 229 -11.16 -11.19 0.70
CA TYR A 229 -11.92 -10.15 0.02
C TYR A 229 -11.42 -8.77 0.48
N THR A 230 -11.69 -7.74 -0.31
CA THR A 230 -11.34 -6.36 0.06
C THR A 230 -12.27 -5.88 1.17
N ILE A 231 -11.77 -5.84 2.42
CA ILE A 231 -12.56 -5.43 3.59
C ILE A 231 -12.87 -3.93 3.54
N TYR A 232 -11.87 -3.11 3.20
CA TYR A 232 -12.00 -1.67 3.02
C TYR A 232 -11.05 -1.18 1.94
N SER A 233 -11.24 0.07 1.52
CA SER A 233 -10.30 0.80 0.68
C SER A 233 -10.15 2.20 1.27
N SER A 234 -8.93 2.71 1.31
CA SER A 234 -8.61 4.05 1.82
C SER A 234 -7.85 4.88 0.79
N CYS A 235 -7.96 6.19 0.92
CA CYS A 235 -7.25 7.18 0.12
C CYS A 235 -6.93 8.39 1.00
N CYS A 236 -5.71 8.92 0.94
CA CYS A 236 -5.31 10.09 1.72
C CYS A 236 -5.09 11.29 0.80
N ASN A 237 -5.76 12.40 1.06
CA ASN A 237 -5.34 13.69 0.53
C ASN A 237 -4.31 14.30 1.50
N ILE A 238 -3.04 14.10 1.19
CA ILE A 238 -1.92 14.54 2.03
C ILE A 238 -1.75 16.05 2.08
N ASP A 239 -2.20 16.80 1.07
CA ASP A 239 -2.11 18.26 1.06
C ASP A 239 -3.15 18.89 2.00
N ARG A 240 -4.24 18.18 2.27
CA ARG A 240 -5.35 18.64 3.10
C ARG A 240 -5.46 17.93 4.45
N GLY A 241 -4.70 16.86 4.68
CA GLY A 241 -4.83 16.04 5.88
C GLY A 241 -6.19 15.32 5.98
N ILE A 242 -6.80 14.96 4.85
CA ILE A 242 -8.11 14.29 4.82
C ILE A 242 -7.93 12.82 4.46
N TYR A 243 -8.44 11.96 5.32
CA TYR A 243 -8.46 10.51 5.14
C TYR A 243 -9.83 10.07 4.65
N TYR A 244 -9.86 9.42 3.49
CA TYR A 244 -11.06 8.88 2.87
C TYR A 244 -11.08 7.37 2.97
N TYR A 245 -12.25 6.79 3.22
CA TYR A 245 -12.42 5.34 3.17
C TYR A 245 -13.82 4.92 2.74
N LYS A 246 -13.93 3.68 2.26
CA LYS A 246 -15.18 2.94 2.10
C LYS A 246 -14.97 1.48 2.53
N THR A 247 -16.04 0.77 2.86
CA THR A 247 -15.97 -0.64 3.27
C THR A 247 -16.63 -1.53 2.24
N TYR A 248 -16.41 -2.85 2.34
CA TYR A 248 -17.04 -3.82 1.46
C TYR A 248 -18.56 -3.71 1.43
N GLU A 249 -19.19 -3.45 2.59
CA GLU A 249 -20.64 -3.39 2.74
C GLU A 249 -21.20 -1.96 2.62
N ASN A 250 -20.34 -0.93 2.63
CA ASN A 250 -20.73 0.46 2.43
C ASN A 250 -19.86 1.13 1.37
N SER A 251 -20.42 1.29 0.17
CA SER A 251 -19.75 1.93 -0.96
C SER A 251 -19.69 3.47 -0.86
N GLN A 252 -20.34 4.10 0.13
CA GLN A 252 -20.22 5.54 0.33
C GLN A 252 -18.81 5.88 0.83
N ILE A 253 -18.13 6.78 0.12
CA ILE A 253 -16.84 7.31 0.57
C ILE A 253 -17.11 8.25 1.75
N THR A 254 -16.49 7.93 2.88
CA THR A 254 -16.49 8.74 4.11
C THR A 254 -15.17 9.49 4.21
N ALA A 255 -15.20 10.73 4.68
CA ALA A 255 -14.02 11.58 4.85
C ALA A 255 -13.85 11.95 6.33
N VAL A 256 -12.62 11.86 6.82
CA VAL A 256 -12.22 12.31 8.16
C VAL A 256 -11.07 13.29 8.00
N ASP A 257 -11.25 14.51 8.50
CA ASP A 257 -10.29 15.61 8.35
C ASP A 257 -9.57 15.81 9.69
N MET A 258 -8.29 15.48 9.74
CA MET A 258 -7.52 15.54 10.99
C MET A 258 -7.50 16.97 11.57
N ASN A 259 -7.58 18.00 10.72
CA ASN A 259 -7.50 19.39 11.15
C ASN A 259 -8.78 19.89 11.84
N LYS A 260 -9.80 19.03 11.97
CA LYS A 260 -11.00 19.31 12.76
C LYS A 260 -10.90 18.81 14.20
N GLU A 261 -9.83 18.10 14.54
CA GLU A 261 -9.54 17.62 15.88
C GLU A 261 -8.44 18.46 16.55
N ASP A 262 -8.28 18.30 17.86
CA ASP A 262 -7.17 18.89 18.60
C ASP A 262 -5.90 18.05 18.41
N LEU A 263 -5.04 18.47 17.49
CA LEU A 263 -3.81 17.76 17.14
C LEU A 263 -2.75 17.77 18.26
N GLU A 264 -2.88 18.64 19.26
CA GLU A 264 -1.99 18.70 20.43
C GLU A 264 -2.56 17.89 21.62
N SER A 265 -3.70 17.22 21.43
CA SER A 265 -4.28 16.36 22.45
C SER A 265 -3.38 15.16 22.76
N SER A 266 -3.39 14.73 24.02
CA SER A 266 -2.74 13.51 24.48
C SER A 266 -3.64 12.27 24.40
N THR A 267 -4.86 12.39 23.87
CA THR A 267 -5.84 11.30 23.77
C THR A 267 -5.94 10.78 22.34
N LEU A 268 -6.05 9.47 22.19
CA LEU A 268 -6.39 8.84 20.92
C LEU A 268 -7.87 9.12 20.56
N PHE A 269 -8.09 9.60 19.33
CA PHE A 269 -9.43 9.74 18.75
C PHE A 269 -9.74 8.50 17.89
N THR A 270 -10.94 7.94 18.02
CA THR A 270 -11.39 6.70 17.33
C THR A 270 -12.76 6.86 16.71
#